data_AF-A0A9E6CSA0-F1
#
_entry.id   AF-A0A9E6CSA0-F1
#
_cell.length_a   1.000
_cell.length_b   1.000
_cell.length_c   1.000
_cell.angle_alpha   90.00
_cell.angle_beta   90.00
_cell.angle_gamma   90.00
#
_symmetry.space_group_name_H-M   'P 1'
#
loop_
_entity.id
_entity.type
_entity.pdbx_description
1 polymer ?
#
loop_
_entity_poly.entity_id
_entity_poly.type
_entity_poly.pdbx_seq_one_letter_code
_entity_poly.pdbx_strand_id
1 'polypeptide(L)'
;MQRLVLRRDEPPAEGLIVIRGGQMLPENLRRSAEVANREVGLYLISVFLVDVESLVAVCARPELRRYRLIRTSRVGEILASGFTLLATSNSPHYDIALPDLSDETLIRLAGCFRRSIINPAYGQ
;
A
#
# COMPACT_ATOMS: atom_id res chain seq x y z
N MET A 1 18.34 11.86 4.25
CA MET A 1 17.78 10.59 4.74
C MET A 1 17.04 10.87 6.05
N GLN A 2 15.73 10.65 6.06
CA GLN A 2 14.85 10.83 7.22
C GLN A 2 14.79 9.54 8.04
N ARG A 3 14.50 9.66 9.33
CA ARG A 3 14.31 8.51 10.22
C ARG A 3 12.90 7.96 10.04
N LEU A 4 12.78 6.68 9.67
CA LEU A 4 11.51 5.97 9.69
C LEU A 4 11.10 5.70 11.14
N VAL A 5 9.90 6.11 11.51
CA VAL A 5 9.30 5.80 12.82
C VAL A 5 8.24 4.72 12.62
N LEU A 6 8.44 3.60 13.30
CA LEU A 6 7.50 2.48 13.32
C LEU A 6 6.58 2.61 14.53
N ARG A 7 5.27 2.46 14.29
CA ARG A 7 4.29 2.19 15.33
C ARG A 7 4.39 0.72 15.76
N ARG A 8 3.80 0.37 16.91
CA ARG A 8 3.75 -1.00 17.43
C ARG A 8 2.49 -1.77 17.02
N ASP A 9 1.79 -1.28 16.00
CA ASP A 9 0.54 -1.87 15.55
C ASP A 9 0.83 -3.16 14.76
N GLU A 10 0.10 -4.23 15.08
CA GLU A 10 0.07 -5.42 14.25
C GLU A 10 -1.03 -5.30 13.19
N PRO A 11 -0.78 -5.68 11.93
CA PRO A 11 -1.80 -5.64 10.90
C PRO A 11 -2.88 -6.69 11.20
N PRO A 12 -4.17 -6.33 11.29
CA PRO A 12 -5.24 -7.28 11.55
C PRO A 12 -5.36 -8.30 10.41
N ALA A 13 -5.52 -9.58 10.75
CA ALA A 13 -5.52 -10.67 9.78
C ALA A 13 -6.57 -10.51 8.66
N GLU A 14 -7.75 -10.02 9.02
CA GLU A 14 -8.90 -9.81 8.11
C GLU A 14 -8.91 -8.41 7.45
N GLY A 15 -7.87 -7.60 7.67
CA GLY A 15 -7.79 -6.24 7.16
C GLY A 15 -7.72 -6.17 5.62
N LEU A 16 -8.29 -5.11 5.05
CA LEU A 16 -8.08 -4.74 3.66
C LEU A 16 -6.93 -3.74 3.54
N ILE A 17 -6.07 -3.98 2.56
CA ILE A 17 -5.01 -3.07 2.16
C ILE A 17 -5.49 -2.30 0.94
N VAL A 18 -5.35 -0.99 0.96
CA VAL A 18 -5.67 -0.08 -0.14
C VAL A 18 -4.39 0.52 -0.70
N ILE A 19 -4.15 0.32 -2.00
CA ILE A 19 -3.06 0.97 -2.73
C ILE A 19 -3.59 2.06 -3.66
N ARG A 20 -2.79 3.13 -3.75
CA ARG A 20 -3.13 4.40 -4.41
C ARG A 20 -3.03 4.28 -5.93
N GLY A 21 -3.83 5.08 -6.63
CA GLY A 21 -3.67 5.34 -8.07
C GLY A 21 -4.02 4.20 -9.03
N GLY A 22 -4.41 3.03 -8.52
CA GLY A 22 -4.96 1.93 -9.32
C GLY A 22 -4.02 1.33 -10.37
N GLN A 23 -2.78 1.81 -10.52
CA GLN A 23 -1.81 1.31 -11.49
C GLN A 23 -0.73 0.49 -10.80
N MET A 24 -0.74 -0.83 -11.02
CA MET A 24 0.27 -1.77 -10.52
C MET A 24 1.30 -2.11 -11.59
N LEU A 25 1.60 -1.18 -12.49
CA LEU A 25 2.65 -1.38 -13.49
C LEU A 25 4.00 -1.46 -12.75
N PRO A 26 4.87 -2.44 -13.06
CA PRO A 26 6.16 -2.60 -12.37
C PRO A 26 6.99 -1.31 -12.32
N GLU A 27 6.98 -0.53 -13.40
CA GLU A 27 7.65 0.78 -13.47
C GLU A 27 7.17 1.79 -12.42
N ASN A 28 5.88 1.82 -12.11
CA ASN A 28 5.30 2.71 -11.10
C ASN A 28 5.65 2.27 -9.69
N LEU A 29 5.61 0.95 -9.44
CA LEU A 29 6.00 0.36 -8.16
C LEU A 29 7.49 0.61 -7.90
N ARG A 30 8.34 0.35 -8.90
CA ARG A 30 9.78 0.61 -8.86
C ARG A 30 10.07 2.07 -8.52
N ARG A 31 9.47 3.01 -9.26
CA ARG A 31 9.65 4.45 -9.00
C ARG A 31 9.24 4.84 -7.58
N SER A 32 8.12 4.31 -7.09
CA SER A 32 7.63 4.59 -5.73
C SER A 32 8.60 4.07 -4.66
N ALA A 33 9.08 2.84 -4.82
CA ALA A 33 10.03 2.23 -3.90
C ALA A 33 11.41 2.91 -3.92
N GLU A 34 11.89 3.36 -5.08
CA GLU A 34 13.13 4.13 -5.20
C GLU A 34 13.04 5.49 -4.51
N VAL A 35 11.88 6.15 -4.56
CA VAL A 35 11.64 7.39 -3.80
C VAL A 35 11.76 7.10 -2.31
N ALA A 36 11.05 6.09 -1.81
CA ALA A 36 11.13 5.71 -0.40
C ALA A 36 12.56 5.33 0.02
N ASN A 37 13.31 4.63 -0.83
CA ASN A 37 14.69 4.25 -0.53
C ASN A 37 15.61 5.48 -0.41
N ARG A 38 15.46 6.48 -1.28
CA ARG A 38 16.21 7.74 -1.14
C ARG A 38 15.84 8.51 0.13
N GLU A 39 14.59 8.41 0.56
CA GLU A 39 14.10 9.12 1.74
C GLU A 39 14.52 8.44 3.05
N VAL A 40 14.30 7.13 3.17
CA VAL A 40 14.43 6.39 4.45
C VAL A 40 15.32 5.14 4.39
N GLY A 41 15.94 4.84 3.24
CA GLY A 41 16.88 3.73 3.08
C GLY A 41 16.25 2.36 2.85
N LEU A 42 14.93 2.27 2.64
CA LEU A 42 14.19 1.02 2.40
C LEU A 42 13.32 1.11 1.15
N TYR A 43 13.16 0.00 0.43
CA TYR A 43 12.20 -0.09 -0.67
C TYR A 43 10.80 -0.31 -0.10
N LEU A 44 9.99 0.74 -0.05
CA LEU A 44 8.67 0.73 0.55
C LEU A 44 7.58 1.11 -0.45
N ILE A 45 6.42 0.48 -0.33
CA ILE A 45 5.20 0.84 -1.05
C ILE A 45 4.13 1.24 -0.03
N SER A 46 3.77 2.53 -0.04
CA SER A 46 2.80 3.09 0.89
C SER A 46 1.38 2.67 0.58
N VAL A 47 0.71 2.17 1.61
CA VAL A 47 -0.67 1.67 1.57
C VAL A 47 -1.45 2.16 2.79
N PHE A 48 -2.76 1.96 2.76
CA PHE A 48 -3.62 2.14 3.93
C PHE A 48 -4.24 0.81 4.32
N LEU A 49 -4.22 0.48 5.61
CA LEU A 49 -4.83 -0.73 6.15
C LEU A 49 -6.16 -0.39 6.81
N VAL A 50 -7.26 -0.89 6.26
CA VAL A 50 -8.62 -0.50 6.64
C VAL A 50 -9.47 -1.73 6.88
N ASP A 51 -10.46 -1.61 7.75
CA ASP A 51 -11.57 -2.55 7.78
C ASP A 51 -12.49 -2.32 6.58
N VAL A 52 -13.19 -3.38 6.14
CA VAL A 52 -14.09 -3.33 4.98
C VAL A 52 -15.12 -2.20 5.11
N GLU A 53 -15.69 -2.06 6.30
CA GLU A 53 -16.72 -1.05 6.63
C GLU A 53 -16.17 0.38 6.57
N SER A 54 -14.86 0.55 6.82
CA SER A 54 -14.18 1.85 6.85
C SER A 54 -13.62 2.28 5.48
N LEU A 55 -13.74 1.43 4.45
CA LEU A 55 -13.12 1.68 3.15
C LEU A 55 -13.51 3.04 2.55
N VAL A 56 -14.81 3.38 2.55
CA VAL A 56 -15.32 4.63 1.97
C VAL A 56 -14.77 5.84 2.72
N ALA A 57 -14.82 5.81 4.05
CA ALA A 57 -14.33 6.90 4.90
C ALA A 57 -12.83 7.14 4.71
N VAL A 58 -12.04 6.08 4.61
CA VAL A 58 -10.59 6.19 4.37
C VAL A 58 -10.32 6.70 2.95
N CYS A 59 -11.08 6.24 1.96
CA CYS A 59 -10.98 6.74 0.59
C CYS A 59 -11.32 8.22 0.44
N ALA A 60 -12.16 8.77 1.33
CA ALA A 60 -12.51 10.19 1.35
C ALA A 60 -11.40 11.09 1.92
N ARG A 61 -10.35 10.51 2.52
CA ARG A 61 -9.21 11.29 3.03
C ARG A 61 -8.47 12.02 1.91
N PRO A 62 -7.88 13.21 2.18
CA PRO A 62 -7.19 14.00 1.16
C PRO A 62 -6.11 13.23 0.38
N GLU A 63 -5.43 12.30 1.04
CA GLU A 63 -4.37 11.47 0.46
C GLU A 63 -4.89 10.49 -0.60
N LEU A 64 -6.17 10.10 -0.51
CA LEU A 64 -6.80 9.09 -1.37
C LEU A 64 -7.85 9.66 -2.34
N ARG A 65 -8.64 10.65 -1.92
CA ARG A 65 -9.79 11.19 -2.68
C ARG A 65 -9.42 11.66 -4.09
N ARG A 66 -8.18 12.13 -4.28
CA ARG A 66 -7.67 12.58 -5.59
C ARG A 66 -7.55 11.48 -6.65
N TYR A 67 -7.49 10.21 -6.24
CA TYR A 67 -7.30 9.09 -7.16
C TYR A 67 -8.65 8.56 -7.66
N ARG A 68 -8.83 8.52 -8.98
CA ARG A 68 -10.04 7.94 -9.62
C ARG A 68 -10.19 6.44 -9.37
N LEU A 69 -9.07 5.73 -9.37
CA LEU A 69 -9.02 4.28 -9.22
C LEU A 69 -8.16 3.91 -8.01
N ILE A 70 -8.58 2.86 -7.31
CA ILE A 70 -7.82 2.21 -6.24
C ILE A 70 -7.76 0.71 -6.49
N ARG A 71 -6.84 0.05 -5.81
CA ARG A 71 -6.79 -1.41 -5.75
C ARG A 71 -6.76 -1.85 -4.30
N THR A 72 -7.31 -3.04 -4.06
CA THR A 72 -7.36 -3.64 -2.74
C THR A 72 -6.68 -5.00 -2.73
N SER A 73 -6.16 -5.39 -1.56
CA SER A 73 -5.66 -6.72 -1.24
C SER A 73 -6.09 -7.08 0.17
N ARG A 74 -6.01 -8.35 0.55
CA ARG A 74 -6.16 -8.77 1.95
C ARG A 74 -4.79 -8.80 2.64
N VAL A 75 -4.73 -8.45 3.92
CA VAL A 75 -3.49 -8.56 4.72
C VAL A 75 -2.87 -9.94 4.59
N GLY A 76 -3.67 -10.99 4.74
CA GLY A 76 -3.19 -12.38 4.60
C GLY A 76 -2.53 -12.69 3.25
N GLU A 77 -2.97 -12.07 2.14
CA GLU A 77 -2.38 -12.31 0.81
C GLU A 77 -1.00 -11.68 0.66
N ILE A 78 -0.82 -10.48 1.22
CA ILE A 78 0.48 -9.79 1.24
C ILE A 78 1.47 -10.59 2.09
N LEU A 79 1.06 -11.00 3.29
CA LEU A 79 1.92 -11.78 4.20
C LEU A 79 2.25 -13.15 3.62
N ALA A 80 1.27 -13.88 3.06
CA ALA A 80 1.49 -15.19 2.44
C ALA A 80 2.41 -15.13 1.21
N SER A 81 2.49 -13.96 0.55
CA SER A 81 3.41 -13.71 -0.58
C SER A 81 4.83 -13.34 -0.14
N GLY A 82 5.11 -13.41 1.17
CA GLY A 82 6.43 -13.18 1.75
C GLY A 82 6.79 -11.71 1.97
N PHE A 83 5.83 -10.80 1.85
CA PHE A 83 6.07 -9.37 2.12
C PHE A 83 5.84 -9.02 3.59
N THR A 84 6.53 -7.98 4.05
CA THR A 84 6.37 -7.43 5.40
C THR A 84 5.53 -6.16 5.36
N LEU A 85 4.60 -6.03 6.32
CA LEU A 85 3.83 -4.81 6.56
C LEU A 85 4.43 -4.06 7.75
N LEU A 86 4.73 -2.78 7.54
CA LEU A 86 5.29 -1.90 8.54
C LEU A 86 4.27 -0.81 8.89
N ALA A 87 3.91 -0.69 10.17
CA ALA A 87 3.03 0.35 10.66
C ALA A 87 3.77 1.70 10.70
N THR A 88 3.71 2.47 9.62
CA THR A 88 4.48 3.71 9.43
C THR A 88 3.60 4.94 9.38
N SER A 89 4.13 6.11 9.75
CA SER A 89 3.34 7.37 9.80
C SER A 89 2.17 7.28 10.79
N ASN A 90 1.07 8.01 10.57
CA ASN A 90 -0.14 7.94 11.40
C ASN A 90 -1.11 6.89 10.85
N SER A 91 -1.85 6.22 11.75
CA SER A 91 -2.90 5.27 11.36
C SER A 91 -3.91 5.90 10.37
N PRO A 92 -4.39 5.16 9.35
CA PRO A 92 -4.15 3.75 9.04
C PRO A 92 -3.00 3.52 8.04
N HIS A 93 -2.00 4.39 8.01
CA HIS A 93 -0.89 4.26 7.06
C HIS A 93 0.02 3.07 7.41
N TYR A 94 0.39 2.31 6.38
CA TYR A 94 1.37 1.23 6.44
C TYR A 94 2.25 1.29 5.20
N ASP A 95 3.40 0.63 5.26
CA ASP A 95 4.24 0.37 4.10
C ASP A 95 4.42 -1.14 3.90
N ILE A 96 4.39 -1.57 2.64
CA ILE A 96 4.84 -2.90 2.24
C ILE A 96 6.34 -2.81 1.97
N ALA A 97 7.15 -3.56 2.71
CA ALA A 97 8.59 -3.62 2.49
C ALA A 97 8.94 -4.62 1.38
N LEU A 98 9.75 -4.19 0.42
CA LEU A 98 10.26 -5.01 -0.67
C LEU A 98 11.71 -5.45 -0.37
N PRO A 99 12.06 -6.72 -0.64
CA PRO A 99 13.44 -7.18 -0.50
C PRO A 99 14.38 -6.60 -1.57
N ASP A 100 13.85 -6.36 -2.78
CA ASP A 100 14.56 -5.84 -3.94
C ASP A 100 13.58 -5.23 -4.96
N LEU A 101 14.10 -4.76 -6.10
CA LEU A 101 13.33 -4.18 -7.21
C LEU A 101 13.33 -5.05 -8.48
N SER A 102 13.60 -6.36 -8.33
CA SER A 102 13.53 -7.31 -9.44
C SER A 102 12.12 -7.38 -10.01
N ASP A 103 12.02 -7.70 -11.30
CA ASP A 103 10.70 -7.87 -11.94
C ASP A 103 9.88 -8.96 -11.26
N GLU A 104 10.53 -10.03 -10.77
CA GLU A 104 9.87 -11.09 -10.00
C GLU A 104 9.19 -10.54 -8.74
N THR A 105 9.91 -9.77 -7.92
CA THR A 105 9.36 -9.15 -6.70
C THR A 105 8.19 -8.21 -7.03
N LEU A 106 8.31 -7.40 -8.09
CA LEU A 106 7.27 -6.44 -8.48
C LEU A 106 6.04 -7.12 -9.07
N ILE A 107 6.21 -8.17 -9.89
CA ILE A 107 5.12 -8.99 -10.43
C ILE A 107 4.41 -9.73 -9.30
N ARG A 108 5.16 -10.31 -8.35
CA ARG A 108 4.61 -10.97 -7.17
C ARG A 108 3.74 -10.01 -6.36
N LEU A 109 4.25 -8.80 -6.07
CA LEU A 109 3.48 -7.77 -5.38
C LEU A 109 2.22 -7.41 -6.15
N ALA A 110 2.33 -7.16 -7.46
CA ALA A 110 1.18 -6.82 -8.30
C ALA A 110 0.10 -7.92 -8.28
N GLY A 111 0.52 -9.20 -8.25
CA GLY A 111 -0.37 -10.36 -8.15
C GLY A 111 -1.17 -10.45 -6.85
N CYS A 112 -0.72 -9.82 -5.76
CA CYS A 112 -1.47 -9.79 -4.51
C CYS A 112 -2.71 -8.87 -4.58
N PHE A 113 -2.77 -7.93 -5.53
CA PHE A 113 -3.84 -6.95 -5.61
C PHE A 113 -4.93 -7.36 -6.60
N ARG A 114 -6.18 -7.09 -6.22
CA ARG A 114 -7.34 -7.30 -7.08
C ARG A 114 -7.37 -6.31 -8.24
N ARG A 115 -8.30 -6.52 -9.17
CA ARG A 115 -8.61 -5.55 -10.23
C ARG A 115 -8.94 -4.20 -9.61
N SER A 116 -8.55 -3.13 -10.30
CA SER A 116 -8.86 -1.77 -9.84
C SER A 116 -10.36 -1.53 -9.84
N ILE A 117 -10.84 -0.82 -8.83
CA ILE A 117 -12.20 -0.33 -8.73
C ILE A 117 -12.21 1.20 -8.80
N ILE A 118 -13.37 1.78 -9.10
CA ILE A 118 -13.57 3.22 -8.92
C ILE A 118 -13.44 3.52 -7.43
N ASN A 119 -12.64 4.53 -7.09
CA ASN A 119 -12.53 5.00 -5.73
C ASN A 119 -13.92 5.48 -5.27
N PRO A 120 -14.49 4.90 -4.20
CA PRO A 120 -15.86 5.19 -3.78
C PRO A 120 -16.08 6.65 -3.38
N ALA A 121 -15.03 7.38 -3.01
CA ALA A 121 -15.08 8.80 -2.66
C ALA A 121 -14.71 9.74 -3.82
N TYR A 122 -14.43 9.22 -5.02
CA TYR A 122 -14.05 10.05 -6.16
C TYR A 122 -15.26 10.78 -6.75
N GLY A 123 -15.16 12.11 -6.87
CA GLY A 123 -16.23 12.95 -7.42
C GLY A 123 -17.39 13.23 -6.46
N GLN A 124 -17.32 12.71 -5.23
CA GLN A 124 -18.09 13.23 -4.09
C GLN A 124 -17.39 14.47 -3.53
#